data_AF-A0A2M7DAH8-F1
#
_entry.id   AF-A0A2M7DAH8-F1
#
_cell.length_a   1.000
_cell.length_b   1.000
_cell.length_c   1.000
_cell.angle_alpha   90.00
_cell.angle_beta   90.00
_cell.angle_gamma   90.00
#
_symmetry.space_group_name_H-M   'P 1'
#
loop_
_entity.id
_entity.type
_entity.pdbx_description
1 polymer ?
#
loop_
_entity_poly.entity_id
_entity_poly.type
_entity_poly.pdbx_seq_one_letter_code
_entity_poly.pdbx_strand_id
1 'polypeptide(L)'
;MYFNDLRWWLIILFNFIGYFLLMFGVKFGVRFENRSPLMAIIEFVGGTITFASFVAMFWFFGIKSGLILILIFWLVITPIVGILVKK
;
A
#
# COMPACT_ATOMS: atom_id res chain seq x y z
N MET A 1 12.51 18.47 8.75
CA MET A 1 11.17 18.09 9.24
C MET A 1 10.26 17.95 8.03
N TYR A 2 9.96 16.71 7.61
CA TYR A 2 9.08 16.45 6.45
C TYR A 2 7.59 16.45 6.80
N PHE A 3 7.26 16.42 8.09
CA PHE A 3 5.90 16.35 8.61
C PHE A 3 5.01 17.57 8.31
N ASN A 4 5.58 18.67 7.83
CA ASN A 4 4.81 19.85 7.41
C ASN A 4 4.58 19.87 5.89
N ASP A 5 5.16 18.94 5.12
CA ASP A 5 5.00 18.87 3.67
C ASP A 5 3.75 18.06 3.32
N LEU A 6 2.79 18.67 2.62
CA LEU A 6 1.57 18.00 2.17
C LEU A 6 1.87 16.74 1.33
N ARG A 7 2.95 16.77 0.52
CA ARG A 7 3.33 15.63 -0.34
C ARG A 7 3.73 14.41 0.48
N TRP A 8 4.34 14.60 1.64
CA TRP A 8 4.71 13.52 2.56
C TRP A 8 3.46 12.73 2.98
N TRP A 9 2.44 13.45 3.45
CA TRP A 9 1.19 12.84 3.92
C TRP A 9 0.38 12.22 2.79
N LEU A 10 0.36 12.85 1.60
CA LEU A 10 -0.30 12.29 0.43
C LEU A 10 0.33 10.96 0.00
N ILE A 11 1.67 10.87 -0.01
CA ILE A 11 2.36 9.62 -0.36
C ILE A 11 2.04 8.52 0.65
N ILE A 12 2.03 8.82 1.95
CA ILE A 12 1.65 7.85 2.99
C ILE A 12 0.21 7.38 2.79
N LEU A 13 -0.71 8.30 2.55
CA LEU A 13 -2.13 8.00 2.33
C LEU A 13 -2.33 7.11 1.10
N PHE A 14 -1.71 7.44 -0.04
CA PHE A 14 -1.80 6.63 -1.25
C PHE A 14 -1.17 5.25 -1.08
N ASN A 15 -0.04 5.17 -0.38
CA ASN A 15 0.60 3.89 -0.08
C ASN A 15 -0.31 3.01 0.79
N PHE A 16 -0.99 3.58 1.79
CA PHE A 16 -1.98 2.88 2.61
C PHE A 16 -3.16 2.37 1.77
N ILE A 17 -3.76 3.24 0.93
CA ILE A 17 -4.90 2.88 0.06
C ILE A 17 -4.49 1.78 -0.93
N GLY A 18 -3.35 1.95 -1.60
CA GLY A 18 -2.83 0.99 -2.56
C GLY A 18 -2.64 -0.38 -1.93
N TYR A 19 -2.04 -0.43 -0.74
CA TYR A 19 -1.81 -1.69 -0.06
C TYR A 19 -3.09 -2.33 0.49
N PHE A 20 -4.03 -1.52 0.96
CA PHE A 20 -5.36 -2.01 1.34
C PHE A 20 -6.03 -2.72 0.16
N LEU A 21 -6.03 -2.09 -1.03
CA LEU A 21 -6.58 -2.68 -2.25
C LEU A 21 -5.82 -3.96 -2.66
N LEU A 22 -4.49 -3.94 -2.58
CA LEU A 22 -3.66 -5.11 -2.87
C LEU A 22 -4.06 -6.30 -1.98
N MET A 23 -4.07 -6.10 -0.66
CA MET A 23 -4.40 -7.13 0.31
C MET A 23 -5.85 -7.58 0.23
N PHE A 24 -6.76 -6.66 -0.09
CA PHE A 24 -8.16 -6.98 -0.34
C PHE A 24 -8.30 -7.90 -1.55
N GLY A 25 -7.69 -7.54 -2.69
CA GLY A 25 -7.68 -8.36 -3.91
C GLY A 25 -7.07 -9.74 -3.67
N VAL A 26 -5.94 -9.82 -2.97
CA VAL A 26 -5.29 -11.09 -2.63
C VAL A 26 -6.18 -11.97 -1.74
N LYS A 27 -6.65 -11.45 -0.60
CA LYS A 27 -7.42 -12.24 0.37
C LYS A 27 -8.79 -12.66 -0.13
N PHE A 28 -9.52 -11.77 -0.80
CA PHE A 28 -10.83 -12.10 -1.36
C PHE A 28 -10.73 -12.88 -2.66
N GLY A 29 -9.69 -12.65 -3.47
CA GLY A 29 -9.43 -13.42 -4.68
C GLY A 29 -9.14 -14.89 -4.42
N VAL A 30 -8.40 -15.20 -3.34
CA VAL A 30 -8.14 -16.59 -2.90
C VAL A 30 -9.39 -17.30 -2.39
N ARG A 31 -10.46 -16.56 -2.05
CA ARG A 31 -11.70 -17.10 -1.47
C ARG A 31 -12.63 -17.73 -2.51
N PHE A 32 -12.40 -17.51 -3.80
CA PHE A 32 -13.21 -18.07 -4.89
C PHE A 32 -12.40 -19.16 -5.61
N GLU A 33 -13.01 -20.34 -5.83
CA GLU A 33 -12.40 -21.43 -6.63
C GLU A 33 -11.99 -20.96 -8.03
N ASN A 34 -12.71 -19.98 -8.58
CA ASN A 34 -12.32 -19.21 -9.75
C ASN A 34 -12.02 -17.78 -9.34
N ARG A 35 -10.74 -17.40 -9.32
CA ARG A 35 -10.29 -16.04 -8.98
C ARG A 35 -11.04 -15.03 -9.87
N SER A 36 -11.92 -14.22 -9.28
CA SER A 36 -12.70 -13.24 -10.03
C SER A 36 -11.75 -12.26 -10.75
N PRO A 37 -11.95 -11.98 -12.06
CA PRO A 37 -11.16 -11.01 -12.80
C PRO A 37 -11.13 -9.63 -12.12
N LEU A 38 -12.24 -9.26 -11.47
CA LEU A 38 -12.33 -8.01 -10.71
C LEU A 38 -11.32 -7.97 -9.56
N MET A 39 -11.12 -9.08 -8.84
CA MET A 39 -10.17 -9.14 -7.72
C MET A 39 -8.72 -9.04 -8.21
N ALA A 40 -8.42 -9.63 -9.37
CA ALA A 40 -7.11 -9.48 -10.00
C ALA A 40 -6.84 -8.03 -10.43
N ILE A 41 -7.86 -7.32 -10.94
CA ILE A 41 -7.73 -5.89 -11.28
C ILE A 41 -7.50 -5.06 -10.01
N ILE A 42 -8.27 -5.29 -8.95
CA ILE A 42 -8.11 -4.58 -7.67
C ILE A 42 -6.71 -4.79 -7.09
N GLU A 43 -6.21 -6.02 -7.13
CA GLU A 43 -4.86 -6.37 -6.70
C GLU A 43 -3.80 -5.63 -7.52
N PHE A 44 -3.93 -5.65 -8.84
CA PHE A 44 -2.99 -4.99 -9.74
C PHE A 44 -2.97 -3.47 -9.53
N VAL A 45 -4.14 -2.84 -9.41
CA VAL A 45 -4.28 -1.40 -9.13
C VAL A 45 -3.65 -1.06 -7.78
N GLY A 46 -3.95 -1.85 -6.74
CA GLY A 46 -3.38 -1.67 -5.41
C GLY A 46 -1.85 -1.77 -5.39
N GLY A 47 -1.30 -2.80 -6.05
CA GLY A 47 0.13 -2.98 -6.19
C GLY A 47 0.80 -1.82 -6.93
N THR A 48 0.17 -1.34 -8.02
CA THR A 48 0.68 -0.22 -8.82
C THR A 48 0.73 1.07 -8.01
N ILE A 49 -0.33 1.40 -7.27
CA ILE A 49 -0.38 2.59 -6.40
C ILE A 49 0.69 2.51 -5.31
N THR A 50 0.85 1.33 -4.69
CA THR A 50 1.84 1.09 -3.64
C THR A 50 3.26 1.30 -4.17
N PHE A 51 3.56 0.72 -5.33
CA PHE A 51 4.86 0.86 -6.00
C PHE A 51 5.15 2.31 -6.37
N ALA A 52 4.20 2.99 -7.02
CA ALA A 52 4.34 4.40 -7.39
C ALA A 52 4.58 5.29 -6.16
N SER A 53 3.94 4.98 -5.03
CA SER A 53 4.13 5.71 -3.77
C SER A 53 5.54 5.54 -3.21
N PHE A 54 6.12 4.33 -3.27
CA PHE A 54 7.52 4.12 -2.87
C PHE A 54 8.49 4.87 -3.78
N VAL A 55 8.28 4.80 -5.11
CA VAL A 55 9.09 5.55 -6.08
C VAL A 55 9.00 7.06 -5.82
N ALA A 56 7.80 7.59 -5.60
CA ALA A 56 7.61 9.00 -5.26
C ALA A 56 8.33 9.38 -3.96
N MET A 57 8.28 8.52 -2.95
CA MET A 57 8.97 8.76 -1.68
C MET A 57 10.50 8.84 -1.86
N PHE A 58 11.06 7.90 -2.63
CA PHE A 58 12.48 7.91 -2.96
C PHE A 58 12.88 9.15 -3.77
N TRP A 59 12.03 9.57 -4.70
CA TRP A 59 12.29 10.72 -5.57
C TRP A 59 12.22 12.06 -4.82
N PHE A 60 11.20 12.29 -4.02
CA PHE A 60 10.97 13.58 -3.36
C PHE A 60 11.71 13.73 -2.03
N PHE A 61 11.90 12.64 -1.28
CA PHE A 61 12.40 12.68 0.11
C PHE A 61 13.69 11.88 0.32
N GLY A 62 14.21 11.23 -0.74
CA GLY A 62 15.46 10.50 -0.74
C GLY A 62 15.38 9.07 -0.17
N ILE A 63 16.47 8.33 -0.33
CA ILE A 63 16.53 6.88 -0.02
C ILE A 63 16.25 6.55 1.45
N LYS A 64 16.75 7.37 2.39
CA LYS A 64 16.54 7.16 3.83
C LYS A 64 15.06 7.24 4.19
N SER A 65 14.36 8.24 3.68
CA SER A 65 12.93 8.46 3.95
C SER A 65 12.06 7.36 3.34
N GLY A 66 12.40 6.91 2.13
CA GLY A 66 11.72 5.78 1.50
C GLY A 66 11.91 4.47 2.27
N LEU A 67 13.12 4.20 2.79
CA LEU A 67 13.36 3.03 3.66
C LEU A 67 12.57 3.11 4.97
N ILE A 68 12.49 4.30 5.59
CA ILE A 68 11.65 4.52 6.77
C ILE A 68 10.18 4.24 6.46
N LEU A 69 9.68 4.70 5.30
CA LEU A 69 8.31 4.42 4.87
C LEU A 69 8.07 2.91 4.74
N ILE A 70 9.01 2.15 4.14
CA ILE A 70 8.94 0.69 4.04
C ILE A 70 8.87 0.04 5.43
N LEU A 71 9.68 0.51 6.39
CA LEU A 71 9.68 -0.02 7.76
C LEU A 71 8.37 0.27 8.48
N ILE A 72 7.87 1.51 8.42
CA ILE A 72 6.56 1.90 8.98
C ILE A 72 5.46 1.06 8.33
N PHE A 73 5.53 0.88 7.02
CA PHE A 73 4.57 0.09 6.27
C PHE A 73 4.53 -1.36 6.71
N TRP A 74 5.68 -2.03 6.80
CA TRP A 74 5.78 -3.42 7.22
C TRP A 74 5.33 -3.64 8.67
N LEU A 75 5.70 -2.73 9.58
CA LEU A 75 5.45 -2.91 11.01
C LEU A 75 4.07 -2.42 11.46
N VAL A 76 3.49 -1.44 10.76
CA VAL A 76 2.23 -0.78 11.19
C VAL A 76 1.11 -1.03 10.19
N ILE A 77 1.32 -0.75 8.90
CA ILE A 77 0.26 -0.82 7.90
C ILE A 77 -0.13 -2.28 7.61
N THR A 78 0.84 -3.17 7.48
CA THR A 78 0.60 -4.61 7.26
C THR A 78 -0.31 -5.26 8.32
N PRO A 79 -0.04 -5.15 9.64
CA PRO A 79 -0.93 -5.73 10.64
C PRO A 79 -2.30 -5.04 10.69
N ILE A 80 -2.38 -3.70 10.53
CA ILE A 80 -3.66 -2.97 10.51
C ILE A 80 -4.55 -3.45 9.37
N VAL A 81 -4.03 -3.43 8.14
CA VAL A 81 -4.76 -3.94 6.96
C VAL A 81 -5.03 -5.44 7.11
N GLY A 82 -4.09 -6.17 7.71
CA GLY A 82 -4.25 -7.57 8.08
C GLY A 82 -5.49 -7.83 8.94
N ILE A 83 -5.76 -6.96 9.93
CA ILE A 83 -6.92 -6.99 10.83
C ILE A 83 -8.19 -6.52 10.10
N LEU A 84 -8.12 -5.39 9.37
CA LEU A 84 -9.29 -4.84 8.65
C LEU A 84 -9.83 -5.77 7.57
N VAL A 85 -8.94 -6.52 6.92
CA VAL A 85 -9.28 -7.52 5.91
C VAL A 85 -9.35 -8.92 6.55
N LYS A 86 -9.33 -9.04 7.88
CA LYS A 86 -9.54 -10.32 8.57
C LYS A 86 -11.06 -10.54 8.70
N LYS A 87 -11.47 -11.77 8.34
CA LYS A 87 -12.82 -12.34 8.36
C LYS A 87 -13.80 -11.69 9.33
#